data_AF-A0A968T2I1-F1
#
_entry.id   AF-A0A968T2I1-F1
#
_cell.length_a   1.000
_cell.length_b   1.000
_cell.length_c   1.000
_cell.angle_alpha   90.00
_cell.angle_beta   90.00
_cell.angle_gamma   90.00
#
_symmetry.space_group_name_H-M   'P 1'
#
loop_
_entity.id
_entity.type
_entity.pdbx_description
1 polymer ?
#
loop_
_entity_poly.entity_id
_entity_poly.type
_entity_poly.pdbx_seq_one_letter_code
_entity_poly.pdbx_strand_id
1 'polypeptide(L)'
;MKKLSFMMAVITCLFEVSCSNEQLKVSEAETLSNDVVLEWNEVAYEAYGGKAYQHSLMASRINAMTHLAIHDALNAVNPVYSTYAYKGKDAGADPIAAAASAAHTVLVNEIPDKKQFSRFSFKQNTYINCRW
;
A
#
# COMPACT_ATOMS: atom_id res chain seq x y z
N MET A 1 37.30 -44.30 23.44
CA MET A 1 36.53 -44.53 22.20
C MET A 1 34.99 -44.52 22.39
N LYS A 2 34.42 -45.02 23.50
CA LYS A 2 32.96 -44.94 23.75
C LYS A 2 32.39 -43.53 23.98
N LYS A 3 33.16 -42.58 24.54
CA LYS A 3 32.71 -41.19 24.78
C LYS A 3 32.66 -40.34 23.49
N LEU A 4 33.44 -40.68 22.47
CA LEU A 4 33.49 -39.94 21.20
C LEU A 4 32.34 -40.34 20.25
N SER A 5 31.83 -41.57 20.39
CA SER A 5 30.67 -42.06 19.63
C SER A 5 29.34 -41.49 20.13
N PHE A 6 29.26 -41.02 21.38
CA PHE A 6 28.01 -40.49 21.96
C PHE A 6 27.77 -39.02 21.60
N MET A 7 28.84 -38.26 21.32
CA MET A 7 28.73 -36.84 20.94
C MET A 7 28.34 -36.63 19.47
N MET A 8 28.56 -37.64 18.61
CA MET A 8 28.23 -37.55 17.19
C MET A 8 26.75 -37.84 16.89
N ALA A 9 26.06 -38.58 17.76
CA ALA A 9 24.63 -38.89 17.62
C ALA A 9 23.71 -37.73 18.08
N VAL A 10 24.19 -36.84 18.95
CA VAL A 10 23.42 -35.68 19.44
C VAL A 10 23.42 -34.55 18.41
N ILE A 11 24.48 -34.44 17.60
CA ILE A 11 24.63 -33.39 16.58
C ILE A 11 23.80 -33.70 15.31
N THR A 12 23.51 -34.97 15.02
CA THR A 12 22.65 -35.34 13.89
C THR A 12 21.15 -35.13 14.15
N CYS A 13 20.70 -35.02 15.41
CA CYS A 13 19.29 -34.76 15.72
C CYS A 13 18.87 -33.27 15.57
N LEU A 14 19.83 -32.35 15.41
CA LEU A 14 19.54 -30.91 15.30
C LEU A 14 19.32 -30.42 13.86
N PHE A 15 19.46 -31.29 12.85
CA PHE A 15 19.34 -30.89 11.43
C PHE A 15 17.98 -31.21 10.78
N GLU A 16 17.07 -31.93 11.44
CA GLU A 16 15.79 -32.33 10.83
C GLU A 16 14.57 -31.49 11.25
N VAL A 17 14.74 -30.45 12.07
CA VAL A 17 13.68 -29.47 12.34
C VAL A 17 13.95 -28.19 11.57
N SER A 18 14.01 -28.29 10.25
CA SER A 18 13.91 -27.10 9.41
C SER A 18 13.02 -27.38 8.21
N CYS A 19 11.95 -26.58 8.14
CA CYS A 19 10.95 -26.47 7.09
C CYS A 19 9.83 -27.51 7.12
N SER A 20 8.95 -27.39 8.12
CA SER A 20 7.52 -27.50 7.82
C SER A 20 7.21 -26.48 6.72
N ASN A 21 6.94 -26.96 5.49
CA ASN A 21 6.25 -26.17 4.48
C ASN A 21 4.81 -25.94 4.98
N GLU A 22 4.63 -25.03 5.93
CA GLU A 22 3.38 -24.30 5.96
C GLU A 22 3.35 -23.51 4.66
N GLN A 23 2.54 -23.98 3.71
CA GLN A 23 2.14 -23.21 2.56
C GLN A 23 1.47 -21.95 3.11
N LEU A 24 2.25 -20.90 3.34
CA LEU A 24 1.72 -19.57 3.60
C LEU A 24 0.77 -19.30 2.44
N LYS A 25 -0.51 -19.23 2.79
CA LYS A 25 -1.58 -18.91 1.86
C LYS A 25 -1.33 -17.45 1.49
N VAL A 26 -0.50 -17.24 0.45
CA VAL A 26 -0.17 -15.94 -0.12
C VAL A 26 -1.50 -15.24 -0.31
N SER A 27 -1.78 -14.30 0.60
CA SER A 27 -3.03 -13.57 0.56
C SER A 27 -3.05 -12.81 -0.76
N GLU A 28 -4.19 -12.70 -1.41
CA GLU A 28 -4.34 -12.02 -2.70
C GLU A 28 -3.69 -10.61 -2.72
N ALA A 29 -3.58 -9.97 -1.54
CA ALA A 29 -2.85 -8.73 -1.31
C ALA A 29 -1.32 -8.79 -1.57
N GLU A 30 -0.66 -9.94 -1.47
CA GLU A 30 0.76 -10.10 -1.81
C GLU A 30 1.03 -10.05 -3.33
N THR A 31 -0.02 -10.14 -4.17
CA THR A 31 0.09 -10.04 -5.64
C THR A 31 -0.27 -8.66 -6.18
N LEU A 32 -0.72 -7.74 -5.34
CA LEU A 32 -1.12 -6.39 -5.74
C LEU A 32 0.10 -5.48 -5.90
N SER A 33 0.21 -4.85 -7.07
CA SER A 33 1.27 -3.88 -7.34
C SER A 33 1.14 -2.65 -6.44
N ASN A 34 2.27 -2.08 -6.02
CA ASN A 34 2.32 -0.82 -5.30
C ASN A 34 2.25 0.41 -6.22
N ASP A 35 2.16 0.20 -7.54
CA ASP A 35 2.18 1.27 -8.55
C ASP A 35 1.16 2.37 -8.25
N VAL A 36 -0.06 2.01 -7.85
CA VAL A 36 -1.09 3.00 -7.49
C VAL A 36 -0.62 3.96 -6.40
N VAL A 37 0.12 3.48 -5.40
CA VAL A 37 0.62 4.32 -4.30
C VAL A 37 1.72 5.27 -4.80
N LEU A 38 2.60 4.77 -5.68
CA LEU A 38 3.70 5.56 -6.26
C LEU A 38 3.19 6.62 -7.25
N GLU A 39 2.24 6.24 -8.10
CA GLU A 39 1.57 7.15 -9.04
C GLU A 39 0.85 8.27 -8.30
N TRP A 40 0.07 7.97 -7.26
CA TRP A 40 -0.62 9.01 -6.49
C TRP A 40 0.32 9.88 -5.66
N ASN A 41 1.49 9.37 -5.26
CA ASN A 41 2.55 10.21 -4.70
C ASN A 41 3.11 11.20 -5.74
N GLU A 42 3.35 10.76 -6.97
CA GLU A 42 3.78 11.65 -8.06
C GLU A 42 2.70 12.68 -8.42
N VAL A 43 1.44 12.26 -8.51
CA VAL A 43 0.30 13.17 -8.74
C VAL A 43 0.19 14.20 -7.62
N ALA A 44 0.35 13.80 -6.35
CA ALA A 44 0.36 14.75 -5.25
C ALA A 44 1.54 15.73 -5.37
N TYR A 45 2.74 15.24 -5.66
CA TYR A 45 3.94 16.05 -5.88
C TYR A 45 3.74 17.12 -6.98
N GLU A 46 3.24 16.71 -8.14
CA GLU A 46 2.95 17.61 -9.25
C GLU A 46 1.80 18.57 -8.94
N ALA A 47 0.80 18.14 -8.16
CA ALA A 47 -0.28 19.01 -7.71
C ALA A 47 0.21 20.16 -6.82
N TYR A 48 1.30 19.96 -6.05
CA TYR A 48 1.95 21.05 -5.32
C TYR A 48 2.72 22.00 -6.25
N GLY A 49 2.93 21.68 -7.52
CA GLY A 49 3.79 22.45 -8.44
C GLY A 49 5.19 21.86 -8.60
N GLY A 50 5.38 20.61 -8.15
CA GLY A 50 6.58 19.82 -8.38
C GLY A 50 7.86 20.55 -8.00
N LYS A 51 8.81 20.61 -8.94
CA LYS A 51 10.14 21.23 -8.73
C LYS A 51 10.08 22.73 -8.40
N ALA A 52 9.01 23.42 -8.80
CA ALA A 52 8.88 24.87 -8.61
C ALA A 52 8.29 25.24 -7.24
N TYR A 53 7.86 24.27 -6.43
CA TYR A 53 7.14 24.54 -5.19
C TYR A 53 8.05 24.99 -4.04
N GLN A 54 7.59 25.99 -3.28
CA GLN A 54 8.37 26.62 -2.20
C GLN A 54 7.77 26.49 -0.78
N HIS A 55 6.59 25.89 -0.61
CA HIS A 55 5.89 25.83 0.69
C HIS A 55 5.88 24.43 1.33
N SER A 56 7.03 23.98 1.84
CA SER A 56 7.21 22.60 2.32
C SER A 56 6.14 22.08 3.30
N LEU A 57 5.70 22.89 4.28
CA LEU A 57 4.78 22.42 5.33
C LEU A 57 3.38 22.04 4.81
N MET A 58 2.84 22.83 3.88
CA MET A 58 1.50 22.56 3.33
C MET A 58 1.53 21.29 2.48
N ALA A 59 2.54 21.14 1.60
CA ALA A 59 2.70 19.90 0.84
C ALA A 59 2.90 18.68 1.74
N SER A 60 3.71 18.78 2.82
CA SER A 60 3.87 17.68 3.76
C SER A 60 2.54 17.28 4.43
N ARG A 61 1.73 18.26 4.85
CA ARG A 61 0.40 18.00 5.44
C ARG A 61 -0.52 17.29 4.44
N ILE A 62 -0.65 17.82 3.23
CA ILE A 62 -1.56 17.25 2.23
C ILE A 62 -1.05 15.87 1.80
N ASN A 63 0.26 15.66 1.67
CA ASN A 63 0.82 14.36 1.29
C ASN A 63 0.54 13.31 2.37
N ALA A 64 0.70 13.68 3.65
CA ALA A 64 0.33 12.82 4.76
C ALA A 64 -1.17 12.47 4.74
N MET A 65 -2.05 13.45 4.51
CA MET A 65 -3.49 13.21 4.41
C MET A 65 -3.83 12.27 3.24
N THR A 66 -3.22 12.46 2.08
CA THR A 66 -3.40 11.61 0.90
C THR A 66 -3.01 10.17 1.20
N HIS A 67 -1.83 9.95 1.78
CA HIS A 67 -1.35 8.61 2.10
C HIS A 67 -2.11 7.94 3.25
N LEU A 68 -2.59 8.69 4.25
CA LEU A 68 -3.47 8.15 5.28
C LEU A 68 -4.82 7.71 4.71
N ALA A 69 -5.37 8.46 3.74
CA ALA A 69 -6.61 8.07 3.06
C ALA A 69 -6.43 6.80 2.21
N ILE A 70 -5.30 6.68 1.48
CA ILE A 70 -4.95 5.46 0.74
C ILE A 70 -4.80 4.28 1.71
N HIS A 71 -4.06 4.47 2.81
CA HIS A 71 -3.86 3.45 3.84
C HIS A 71 -5.20 2.92 4.37
N ASP A 72 -6.09 3.82 4.81
CA ASP A 72 -7.37 3.42 5.36
C ASP A 72 -8.29 2.78 4.32
N ALA A 73 -8.23 3.23 3.07
CA ALA A 73 -9.00 2.62 1.97
C ALA A 73 -8.55 1.18 1.71
N LEU A 74 -7.24 0.93 1.62
CA LEU A 74 -6.70 -0.43 1.45
C LEU A 74 -6.99 -1.30 2.68
N ASN A 75 -6.91 -0.74 3.88
CA ASN A 75 -7.22 -1.44 5.11
C ASN A 75 -8.71 -1.75 5.26
N ALA A 76 -9.59 -0.97 4.61
CA ALA A 76 -11.02 -1.28 4.51
C ALA A 76 -11.29 -2.49 3.59
N VAL A 77 -10.46 -2.69 2.54
CA VAL A 77 -10.53 -3.85 1.66
C VAL A 77 -9.97 -5.09 2.34
N ASN A 78 -8.73 -4.99 2.82
CA ASN A 78 -8.04 -6.07 3.51
C ASN A 78 -7.41 -5.55 4.83
N PRO A 79 -8.07 -5.77 5.98
CA PRO A 79 -7.66 -5.16 7.25
C PRO A 79 -6.47 -5.87 7.88
N VAL A 80 -5.26 -5.47 7.47
CA VAL A 80 -3.98 -5.97 8.01
C VAL A 80 -3.45 -5.08 9.14
N TYR A 81 -3.72 -3.78 9.09
CA TYR A 81 -3.17 -2.78 10.00
C TYR A 81 -4.25 -2.07 10.83
N SER A 82 -3.82 -1.24 11.79
CA SER A 82 -4.73 -0.35 12.50
C SER A 82 -5.13 0.82 11.63
N THR A 83 -6.43 0.98 11.37
CA THR A 83 -7.00 2.16 10.71
C THR A 83 -6.70 3.46 11.46
N TYR A 84 -6.45 4.54 10.72
CA TYR A 84 -6.28 5.88 11.27
C TYR A 84 -7.62 6.60 11.51
N ALA A 85 -8.40 6.84 10.45
CA ALA A 85 -9.65 7.60 10.48
C ALA A 85 -10.88 6.83 9.95
N TYR A 86 -10.79 6.18 8.79
CA TYR A 86 -11.94 5.53 8.14
C TYR A 86 -12.09 4.05 8.55
N LYS A 87 -13.05 3.77 9.44
CA LYS A 87 -13.26 2.43 10.04
C LYS A 87 -14.21 1.51 9.27
N GLY A 88 -14.62 1.90 8.06
CA GLY A 88 -15.48 1.06 7.22
C GLY A 88 -14.75 -0.17 6.71
N LYS A 89 -15.50 -1.15 6.20
CA LYS A 89 -14.96 -2.37 5.59
C LYS A 89 -15.74 -2.72 4.34
N ASP A 90 -15.03 -3.08 3.29
CA ASP A 90 -15.59 -3.57 2.05
C ASP A 90 -14.60 -4.51 1.36
N ALA A 91 -14.68 -5.80 1.68
CA ALA A 91 -13.80 -6.81 1.11
C ALA A 91 -14.06 -7.07 -0.39
N GLY A 92 -15.16 -6.54 -0.95
CA GLY A 92 -15.49 -6.67 -2.38
C GLY A 92 -15.01 -5.49 -3.23
N ALA A 93 -14.49 -4.43 -2.61
CA ALA A 93 -13.99 -3.27 -3.34
C ALA A 93 -12.66 -3.58 -4.04
N ASP A 94 -12.52 -3.09 -5.27
CA ASP A 94 -11.25 -3.13 -5.98
C ASP A 94 -10.22 -2.24 -5.23
N PRO A 95 -9.09 -2.80 -4.77
CA PRO A 95 -8.14 -2.07 -3.94
C PRO A 95 -7.44 -0.92 -4.68
N ILE A 96 -7.24 -1.03 -6.00
CA ILE A 96 -6.62 0.01 -6.82
C ILE A 96 -7.60 1.18 -6.96
N ALA A 97 -8.85 0.89 -7.30
CA ALA A 97 -9.90 1.89 -7.41
C ALA A 97 -10.18 2.58 -6.06
N ALA A 98 -10.18 1.81 -4.96
CA ALA A 98 -10.36 2.34 -3.61
C ALA A 98 -9.22 3.31 -3.23
N ALA A 99 -7.97 2.90 -3.42
CA ALA A 99 -6.80 3.74 -3.18
C ALA A 99 -6.83 5.02 -4.04
N ALA A 100 -7.09 4.88 -5.34
CA ALA A 100 -7.12 6.00 -6.27
C ALA A 100 -8.25 6.99 -5.95
N SER A 101 -9.43 6.50 -5.58
CA SER A 101 -10.58 7.32 -5.20
C SER A 101 -10.32 8.10 -3.91
N ALA A 102 -9.72 7.44 -2.91
CA ALA A 102 -9.34 8.07 -1.66
C ALA A 102 -8.32 9.20 -1.87
N ALA A 103 -7.26 8.94 -2.64
CA ALA A 103 -6.24 9.94 -2.97
C ALA A 103 -6.82 11.14 -3.73
N HIS A 104 -7.59 10.88 -4.79
CA HIS A 104 -8.28 11.92 -5.56
C HIS A 104 -9.16 12.81 -4.68
N THR A 105 -9.91 12.20 -3.76
CA THR A 105 -10.82 12.93 -2.87
C THR A 105 -10.08 13.92 -1.98
N VAL A 106 -8.95 13.51 -1.39
CA VAL A 106 -8.12 14.41 -0.59
C VAL A 106 -7.56 15.55 -1.45
N LEU A 107 -6.96 15.24 -2.60
CA LEU A 107 -6.29 16.24 -3.44
C LEU A 107 -7.27 17.26 -4.01
N VAL A 108 -8.48 16.85 -4.42
CA VAL A 108 -9.50 17.79 -4.91
C VAL A 108 -10.02 18.71 -3.81
N ASN A 109 -10.08 18.24 -2.56
CA ASN A 109 -10.54 19.03 -1.43
C ASN A 109 -9.46 20.00 -0.92
N GLU A 110 -8.22 19.55 -0.83
CA GLU A 110 -7.12 20.36 -0.29
C GLU A 110 -6.48 21.28 -1.35
N ILE A 111 -6.62 20.95 -2.64
CA ILE A 111 -6.05 21.73 -3.76
C ILE A 111 -7.12 22.01 -4.85
N PRO A 112 -8.15 22.82 -4.57
CA PRO A 112 -9.27 23.03 -5.50
C PRO A 112 -8.84 23.54 -6.88
N ASP A 113 -7.81 24.39 -6.94
CA ASP A 113 -7.28 24.96 -8.18
C ASP A 113 -6.63 23.91 -9.10
N LYS A 114 -6.27 22.75 -8.56
CA LYS A 114 -5.67 21.62 -9.29
C LYS A 114 -6.64 20.48 -9.53
N LYS A 115 -7.93 20.69 -9.28
CA LYS A 115 -9.00 19.69 -9.46
C LYS A 115 -9.04 19.07 -10.85
N GLN A 116 -8.79 19.87 -11.91
CA GLN A 116 -8.79 19.35 -13.28
C GLN A 116 -7.66 18.34 -13.51
N PHE A 117 -6.47 18.63 -12.99
CA PHE A 117 -5.30 17.75 -13.08
C PHE A 117 -5.55 16.43 -12.34
N SER A 118 -5.98 16.50 -11.08
CA SER A 118 -6.30 15.30 -10.28
C SER A 118 -7.37 14.43 -10.96
N ARG A 119 -8.40 15.04 -11.56
CA ARG A 119 -9.44 14.32 -12.31
C ARG A 119 -8.90 13.59 -13.53
N PHE A 120 -7.94 14.18 -14.23
CA PHE A 120 -7.29 13.56 -15.39
C PHE A 120 -6.46 12.33 -14.96
N SER A 121 -5.65 12.47 -13.91
CA SER A 121 -4.87 11.37 -13.35
C SER A 121 -5.76 10.24 -12.81
N PHE A 122 -6.86 10.58 -12.14
CA PHE A 122 -7.85 9.60 -11.69
C PHE A 122 -8.41 8.78 -12.84
N LYS A 123 -8.80 9.47 -13.93
CA LYS A 123 -9.26 8.81 -15.15
C LYS A 123 -8.19 7.85 -15.68
N GLN A 124 -6.95 8.29 -15.87
CA GLN A 124 -5.88 7.42 -16.35
C GLN A 124 -5.68 6.18 -15.48
N ASN A 125 -5.61 6.34 -14.15
CA ASN A 125 -5.40 5.22 -13.23
C ASN A 125 -6.54 4.18 -13.31
N THR A 126 -7.79 4.65 -13.44
CA THR A 126 -8.94 3.76 -13.66
C THR A 126 -8.99 3.15 -15.07
N TYR A 127 -8.39 3.78 -16.09
CA TYR A 127 -8.34 3.22 -17.44
C TYR A 127 -7.23 2.18 -17.64
N ILE A 128 -6.16 2.21 -16.83
CA ILE A 128 -5.06 1.23 -16.93
C ILE A 128 -5.46 -0.12 -16.30
N ASN A 129 -6.40 -0.14 -15.34
CA ASN A 129 -6.81 -1.36 -14.63
C ASN A 129 -8.24 -1.85 -14.87
N CYS A 130 -9.08 -1.14 -15.64
CA CYS A 130 -10.43 -1.62 -15.98
C CYS A 130 -10.55 -1.99 -17.46
N ARG A 131 -10.38 -3.29 -17.77
CA ARG A 131 -11.14 -3.93 -18.85
C ARG A 131 -12.48 -4.35 -18.25
N TRP A 132 -13.51 -3.55 -18.53
CA TRP A 132 -14.92 -3.89 -18.25
C TRP A 132 -15.37 -5.06 -19.13
#